data_AF-A0A7V6XMU9-F1
#
_entry.id   AF-A0A7V6XMU9-F1
#
_cell.length_a   1.000
_cell.length_b   1.000
_cell.length_c   1.000
_cell.angle_alpha   90.00
_cell.angle_beta   90.00
_cell.angle_gamma   90.00
#
_symmetry.space_group_name_H-M   'P 1'
#
loop_
_entity.id
_entity.type
_entity.pdbx_description
1 polymer ?
#
loop_
_entity_poly.entity_id
_entity_poly.type
_entity_poly.pdbx_seq_one_letter_code
_entity_poly.pdbx_strand_id
1 'polypeptide(L)'
;MEVIISHVNLDFDGFASLLAAKKLYPEAKVVISDKQNAAVKQFLAIYRDSIDLAYDHTIEWDQVTHMILVDVASLQRVGDFAKTVDINQVRFTVYDHHPKTDDNVITDNETIEMTGAAVTLLIEEIIENKIEISSFEATVFGLGIYTDTGSFSFTNTTARDLKAASFLVENGMNLELINRFSDQMLFDSQQEIFNQLLINSHEVQIDGLNIMIATHEQKKFQGGLAILTRKLLETTGADAVIAIVEMQNRVYVVGRASSERINLLPLIYLFDGGGHEKAASATIKKGDFVQIQTVVSDHLKRIIKPAITARAMMATPVKTIAPTMTIDEAKNLMFRYGHTGLPVVEDGKLIGMISRRDIDKASHHNLGHAPVKAYMTQQVITIRPTTSLEEIQNIMIKHDIGRLPVVENGQLIGILSRTNVIEILHNQTLKEKLQSSAQVTPMNDVTEQMKAQLSEENYELLATIGRVADELRINAFMIGGIVRDILLARENDDIDIVVEGDGIDFANELATRFDGKVVTHENFRTATWEHPSGLKIDVTSSRIEYYDKPA
;
A
#
# COMPACT_ATOMS: atom_id res chain seq x y z
N MET A 1 -24.61 -12.77 41.83
CA MET A 1 -24.05 -13.74 40.85
C MET A 1 -23.14 -12.99 39.89
N GLU A 2 -22.04 -13.59 39.48
CA GLU A 2 -21.11 -13.01 38.50
C GLU A 2 -21.31 -13.68 37.14
N VAL A 3 -21.31 -12.88 36.07
CA VAL A 3 -21.52 -13.37 34.70
C VAL A 3 -20.49 -12.78 33.76
N ILE A 4 -20.04 -13.59 32.80
CA ILE A 4 -19.13 -13.19 31.72
C ILE A 4 -19.94 -13.19 30.43
N ILE A 5 -19.88 -12.10 29.68
CA ILE A 5 -20.70 -11.92 28.49
C ILE A 5 -20.03 -11.09 27.40
N SER A 6 -20.42 -11.35 26.15
CA SER A 6 -19.92 -10.67 24.96
C SER A 6 -21.08 -10.13 24.11
N HIS A 7 -20.78 -9.60 22.92
CA HIS A 7 -21.78 -9.00 22.04
C HIS A 7 -22.75 -10.03 21.41
N VAL A 8 -23.89 -9.54 20.93
CA VAL A 8 -24.85 -10.28 20.11
C VAL A 8 -24.20 -10.59 18.75
N ASN A 9 -24.49 -11.77 18.18
CA ASN A 9 -23.81 -12.32 17.01
C ASN A 9 -22.35 -12.75 17.32
N LEU A 10 -22.20 -13.48 18.41
CA LEU A 10 -20.93 -13.97 18.96
C LEU A 10 -20.05 -14.62 17.87
N ASP A 11 -18.88 -14.04 17.64
CA ASP A 11 -17.83 -14.60 16.79
C ASP A 11 -16.75 -15.27 17.65
N PHE A 12 -15.63 -15.66 17.03
CA PHE A 12 -14.59 -16.41 17.72
C PHE A 12 -13.76 -15.54 18.66
N ASP A 13 -13.61 -14.24 18.44
CA ASP A 13 -12.88 -13.37 19.37
C ASP A 13 -13.69 -13.19 20.65
N GLY A 14 -14.98 -12.83 20.52
CA GLY A 14 -15.89 -12.78 21.64
C GLY A 14 -16.01 -14.13 22.36
N PHE A 15 -16.17 -15.24 21.62
CA PHE A 15 -16.27 -16.58 22.23
C PHE A 15 -14.99 -17.02 22.95
N ALA A 16 -13.83 -16.77 22.34
CA ALA A 16 -12.55 -17.08 22.96
C ALA A 16 -12.32 -16.24 24.22
N SER A 17 -12.68 -14.95 24.16
CA SER A 17 -12.60 -14.02 25.27
C SER A 17 -13.50 -14.43 26.43
N LEU A 18 -14.69 -14.99 26.17
CA LEU A 18 -15.55 -15.55 27.23
C LEU A 18 -14.82 -16.65 28.03
N LEU A 19 -14.16 -17.56 27.33
CA LEU A 19 -13.45 -18.67 27.96
C LEU A 19 -12.15 -18.22 28.64
N ALA A 20 -11.44 -17.26 28.05
CA ALA A 20 -10.23 -16.69 28.66
C ALA A 20 -10.58 -15.93 29.95
N ALA A 21 -11.65 -15.13 29.94
CA ALA A 21 -12.16 -14.49 31.15
C ALA A 21 -12.61 -15.50 32.20
N LYS A 22 -13.19 -16.66 31.83
CA LYS A 22 -13.53 -17.72 32.80
C LYS A 22 -12.31 -18.26 33.56
N LYS A 23 -11.10 -18.19 32.99
CA LYS A 23 -9.85 -18.53 33.69
C LYS A 23 -9.48 -17.51 34.75
N LEU A 24 -9.74 -16.24 34.48
CA LEU A 24 -9.47 -15.11 35.40
C LEU A 24 -10.55 -15.00 36.48
N TYR A 25 -11.80 -15.34 36.15
CA TYR A 25 -12.98 -15.27 37.00
C TYR A 25 -13.63 -16.66 37.14
N PRO A 26 -13.01 -17.60 37.89
CA PRO A 26 -13.45 -19.00 37.93
C PRO A 26 -14.85 -19.21 38.51
N GLU A 27 -15.36 -18.30 39.34
CA GLU A 27 -16.71 -18.38 39.93
C GLU A 27 -17.81 -17.80 39.02
N ALA A 28 -17.44 -17.02 38.00
CA ALA A 28 -18.40 -16.36 37.12
C ALA A 28 -18.98 -17.33 36.07
N LYS A 29 -20.26 -17.19 35.74
CA LYS A 29 -20.90 -18.01 34.69
C LYS A 29 -20.67 -17.43 33.32
N VAL A 30 -20.24 -18.25 32.35
CA VAL A 30 -20.15 -17.84 30.95
C VAL A 30 -21.55 -17.86 30.33
N VAL A 31 -21.98 -16.70 29.82
CA VAL A 31 -23.32 -16.53 29.23
C VAL A 31 -23.22 -16.27 27.74
N ILE A 32 -23.98 -17.04 26.95
CA ILE A 32 -24.09 -16.87 25.50
C ILE A 32 -25.54 -16.59 25.08
N SER A 33 -25.72 -15.86 23.98
CA SER A 33 -27.03 -15.70 23.35
C SER A 33 -27.24 -16.74 22.24
N ASP A 34 -28.49 -16.97 21.84
CA ASP A 34 -28.83 -17.83 20.70
C ASP A 34 -28.32 -17.31 19.34
N LYS A 35 -27.94 -16.03 19.27
CA LYS A 35 -27.44 -15.38 18.06
C LYS A 35 -25.91 -15.48 18.04
N GLN A 36 -25.40 -16.48 17.33
CA GLN A 36 -23.97 -16.70 17.10
C GLN A 36 -23.65 -16.58 15.61
N ASN A 37 -22.41 -16.21 15.32
CA ASN A 37 -21.84 -16.35 13.98
C ASN A 37 -21.86 -17.83 13.55
N ALA A 38 -22.01 -18.06 12.25
CA ALA A 38 -22.00 -19.36 11.60
C ALA A 38 -20.85 -20.28 12.08
N ALA A 39 -19.63 -19.75 12.15
CA ALA A 39 -18.44 -20.53 12.47
C ALA A 39 -18.44 -20.99 13.94
N VAL A 40 -18.78 -20.11 14.88
CA VAL A 40 -18.97 -20.45 16.29
C VAL A 40 -20.09 -21.45 16.48
N LYS A 41 -21.21 -21.29 15.74
CA LYS A 41 -22.34 -22.23 15.80
C LYS A 41 -21.94 -23.64 15.36
N GLN A 42 -21.14 -23.76 14.30
CA GLN A 42 -20.61 -25.05 13.84
C GLN A 42 -19.65 -25.67 14.85
N PHE A 43 -18.78 -24.86 15.44
CA PHE A 43 -17.88 -25.32 16.49
C PHE A 43 -18.65 -25.83 17.70
N LEU A 44 -19.60 -25.04 18.22
CA LEU A 44 -20.44 -25.44 19.35
C LEU A 44 -21.32 -26.65 19.04
N ALA A 45 -21.69 -26.92 17.80
CA ALA A 45 -22.43 -28.14 17.45
C ALA A 45 -21.65 -29.43 17.76
N ILE A 46 -20.32 -29.35 17.85
CA ILE A 46 -19.44 -30.48 18.15
C ILE A 46 -18.92 -30.42 19.59
N TYR A 47 -18.56 -29.23 20.07
CA TYR A 47 -17.81 -29.04 21.31
C TYR A 47 -18.61 -28.47 22.49
N ARG A 48 -19.93 -28.23 22.34
CA ARG A 48 -20.73 -27.62 23.42
C ARG A 48 -20.66 -28.39 24.73
N ASP A 49 -20.72 -29.72 24.67
CA ASP A 49 -20.76 -30.55 25.90
C ASP A 49 -19.41 -30.58 26.64
N SER A 50 -18.33 -30.11 26.01
CA SER A 50 -17.02 -29.94 26.66
C SER A 50 -16.82 -28.57 27.31
N ILE A 51 -17.83 -27.69 27.28
CA ILE A 51 -17.72 -26.31 27.75
C ILE A 51 -18.91 -25.98 28.66
N ASP A 52 -18.63 -25.46 29.86
CA ASP A 52 -19.67 -25.02 30.79
C ASP A 52 -20.23 -23.65 30.35
N LEU A 53 -21.36 -23.69 29.64
CA LEU A 53 -22.03 -22.53 29.06
C LEU A 53 -23.46 -22.42 29.57
N ALA A 54 -23.87 -21.22 29.96
CA ALA A 54 -25.25 -20.88 30.24
C ALA A 54 -25.85 -20.05 29.10
N TYR A 55 -27.13 -20.28 28.81
CA TYR A 55 -27.87 -19.44 27.89
C TYR A 55 -28.47 -18.24 28.62
N ASP A 56 -28.53 -17.10 27.94
CA ASP A 56 -29.10 -15.86 28.48
C ASP A 56 -30.48 -16.02 29.14
N HIS A 57 -31.38 -16.83 28.57
CA HIS A 57 -32.72 -17.08 29.08
C HIS A 57 -32.76 -17.99 30.33
N THR A 58 -31.64 -18.62 30.71
CA THR A 58 -31.56 -19.43 31.94
C THR A 58 -30.97 -18.66 33.12
N ILE A 59 -30.60 -17.39 32.91
CA ILE A 59 -29.99 -16.54 33.93
C ILE A 59 -31.06 -15.74 34.69
N GLU A 60 -30.98 -15.80 36.02
CA GLU A 60 -31.73 -14.92 36.93
C GLU A 60 -31.03 -13.55 37.01
N TRP A 61 -31.35 -12.68 36.05
CA TRP A 61 -30.70 -11.39 35.84
C TRP A 61 -30.82 -10.41 37.01
N ASP A 62 -31.87 -10.53 37.82
CA ASP A 62 -32.10 -9.75 39.04
C ASP A 62 -31.11 -10.09 40.17
N GLN A 63 -30.46 -11.25 40.10
CA GLN A 63 -29.45 -11.68 41.07
C GLN A 63 -28.01 -11.39 40.60
N VAL A 64 -27.84 -10.79 39.43
CA VAL A 64 -26.51 -10.45 38.90
C VAL A 64 -25.97 -9.23 39.66
N THR A 65 -24.73 -9.34 40.13
CA THR A 65 -24.05 -8.33 40.96
C THR A 65 -22.75 -7.82 40.32
N HIS A 66 -22.24 -8.56 39.33
CA HIS A 66 -21.03 -8.22 38.59
C HIS A 66 -21.14 -8.79 37.17
N MET A 67 -20.92 -7.95 36.18
CA MET A 67 -20.83 -8.32 34.77
C MET A 67 -19.42 -8.08 34.25
N ILE A 68 -18.79 -9.14 33.73
CA ILE A 68 -17.52 -9.07 33.00
C ILE A 68 -17.86 -9.05 31.51
N LEU A 69 -17.67 -7.89 30.88
CA LEU A 69 -17.91 -7.67 29.46
C LEU A 69 -16.62 -7.93 28.70
N VAL A 70 -16.68 -8.78 27.68
CA VAL A 70 -15.53 -9.15 26.84
C VAL A 70 -15.84 -8.96 25.36
N ASP A 71 -14.90 -8.36 24.64
CA ASP A 71 -15.08 -7.94 23.24
C ASP A 71 -16.33 -7.04 23.04
N VAL A 72 -16.66 -6.30 24.10
CA VAL A 72 -17.78 -5.36 24.13
C VAL A 72 -17.65 -4.42 25.31
N ALA A 73 -17.79 -3.12 25.06
CA ALA A 73 -17.87 -2.12 26.13
C ALA A 73 -19.29 -1.55 26.34
N SER A 74 -20.25 -1.81 25.44
CA SER A 74 -21.61 -1.24 25.51
C SER A 74 -22.71 -2.28 25.73
N LEU A 75 -23.60 -2.04 26.69
CA LEU A 75 -24.74 -2.92 26.99
C LEU A 75 -25.73 -3.05 25.82
N GLN A 76 -25.80 -2.05 24.93
CA GLN A 76 -26.66 -2.11 23.75
C GLN A 76 -26.27 -3.25 22.81
N ARG A 77 -24.98 -3.64 22.82
CA ARG A 77 -24.44 -4.72 22.00
C ARG A 77 -24.58 -6.08 22.66
N VAL A 78 -25.03 -6.19 23.91
CA VAL A 78 -25.03 -7.44 24.69
C VAL A 78 -26.36 -8.21 24.57
N GLY A 79 -27.45 -7.55 24.18
CA GLY A 79 -28.75 -8.18 23.92
C GLY A 79 -29.89 -7.58 24.74
N ASP A 80 -31.12 -8.07 24.54
CA ASP A 80 -32.32 -7.45 25.15
C ASP A 80 -32.44 -7.68 26.66
N PHE A 81 -31.83 -8.75 27.19
CA PHE A 81 -31.82 -9.04 28.64
C PHE A 81 -31.01 -8.01 29.44
N ALA A 82 -30.13 -7.25 28.81
CA ALA A 82 -29.43 -6.15 29.49
C ALA A 82 -30.40 -5.09 30.04
N LYS A 83 -31.62 -4.99 29.48
CA LYS A 83 -32.67 -4.08 29.93
C LYS A 83 -33.33 -4.50 31.25
N THR A 84 -33.17 -5.76 31.66
CA THR A 84 -33.77 -6.29 32.91
C THR A 84 -32.84 -6.15 34.11
N VAL A 85 -31.59 -5.76 33.90
CA VAL A 85 -30.57 -5.58 34.94
C VAL A 85 -30.66 -4.17 35.51
N ASP A 86 -30.66 -4.02 36.83
CA ASP A 86 -30.49 -2.70 37.47
C ASP A 86 -29.01 -2.30 37.42
N ILE A 87 -28.67 -1.50 36.42
CA ILE A 87 -27.30 -1.04 36.13
C ILE A 87 -26.65 -0.36 37.35
N ASN A 88 -27.44 0.26 38.24
CA ASN A 88 -26.90 0.94 39.43
C ASN A 88 -26.45 -0.03 40.54
N GLN A 89 -26.86 -1.30 40.47
CA GLN A 89 -26.54 -2.33 41.46
C GLN A 89 -25.50 -3.34 40.95
N VAL A 90 -25.03 -3.17 39.72
CA VAL A 90 -24.10 -4.08 39.06
C VAL A 90 -22.75 -3.41 38.88
N ARG A 91 -21.69 -4.10 39.30
CA ARG A 91 -20.31 -3.73 38.97
C ARG A 91 -19.98 -4.20 37.56
N PHE A 92 -19.17 -3.45 36.83
CA PHE A 92 -18.72 -3.84 35.49
C PHE A 92 -17.21 -4.03 35.46
N THR A 93 -16.75 -5.05 34.75
CA THR A 93 -15.37 -5.16 34.27
C THR A 93 -15.39 -5.24 32.76
N VAL A 94 -14.52 -4.53 32.05
CA VAL A 94 -14.51 -4.49 30.58
C VAL A 94 -13.15 -4.90 30.03
N TYR A 95 -13.16 -5.80 29.04
CA TYR A 95 -12.03 -6.12 28.17
C TYR A 95 -12.46 -5.90 26.72
N ASP A 96 -11.91 -4.90 26.05
CA ASP A 96 -12.30 -4.56 24.68
C ASP A 96 -11.10 -3.97 23.91
N HIS A 97 -10.99 -4.22 22.62
CA HIS A 97 -9.95 -3.63 21.77
C HIS A 97 -10.48 -2.50 20.88
N HIS A 98 -11.80 -2.27 20.89
CA HIS A 98 -12.43 -1.19 20.14
C HIS A 98 -12.19 0.18 20.79
N PRO A 99 -12.09 1.26 19.99
CA PRO A 99 -12.01 2.62 20.54
C PRO A 99 -13.22 2.94 21.43
N LYS A 100 -12.98 3.67 22.52
CA LYS A 100 -14.04 4.11 23.44
C LYS A 100 -15.09 4.96 22.72
N THR A 101 -16.35 4.69 23.01
CA THR A 101 -17.51 5.46 22.53
C THR A 101 -18.32 6.01 23.70
N ASP A 102 -19.19 6.99 23.43
CA ASP A 102 -20.08 7.57 24.45
C ASP A 102 -21.08 6.55 25.03
N ASP A 103 -21.31 5.42 24.34
CA ASP A 103 -22.22 4.35 24.73
C ASP A 103 -21.57 3.28 25.62
N ASN A 104 -20.30 3.44 26.00
CA ASN A 104 -19.59 2.51 26.86
C ASN A 104 -20.14 2.55 28.30
N VAL A 105 -20.08 1.41 28.99
CA VAL A 105 -20.38 1.36 30.43
C VAL A 105 -19.34 2.16 31.22
N ILE A 106 -19.80 2.86 32.25
CA ILE A 106 -18.92 3.59 33.15
C ILE A 106 -18.42 2.61 34.22
N THR A 107 -17.10 2.40 34.27
CA THR A 107 -16.45 1.57 35.30
C THR A 107 -15.01 2.01 35.55
N ASP A 108 -14.50 1.72 36.74
CA ASP A 108 -13.09 1.89 37.10
C ASP A 108 -12.23 0.67 36.72
N ASN A 109 -12.85 -0.44 36.30
CA ASN A 109 -12.19 -1.69 35.96
C ASN A 109 -12.33 -1.99 34.46
N GLU A 110 -11.60 -1.25 33.62
CA GLU A 110 -11.59 -1.45 32.17
C GLU A 110 -10.18 -1.60 31.62
N THR A 111 -9.99 -2.58 30.75
CA THR A 111 -8.80 -2.78 29.92
C THR A 111 -9.23 -2.59 28.47
N ILE A 112 -9.06 -1.36 27.98
CA ILE A 112 -9.37 -0.99 26.59
C ILE A 112 -8.10 -0.53 25.89
N GLU A 113 -7.52 -1.41 25.09
CA GLU A 113 -6.23 -1.19 24.45
C GLU A 113 -6.21 -1.69 23.01
N MET A 114 -5.40 -1.06 22.16
CA MET A 114 -5.28 -1.45 20.75
C MET A 114 -4.53 -2.79 20.63
N THR A 115 -5.26 -3.84 20.27
CA THR A 115 -4.75 -5.16 19.88
C THR A 115 -5.51 -5.65 18.65
N GLY A 116 -4.95 -6.65 17.96
CA GLY A 116 -5.59 -7.26 16.79
C GLY A 116 -6.78 -8.16 17.13
N ALA A 117 -6.89 -8.61 18.39
CA ALA A 117 -8.04 -9.32 18.95
C ALA A 117 -8.21 -8.96 20.43
N ALA A 118 -9.43 -8.93 20.96
CA ALA A 118 -9.74 -8.70 22.37
C ALA A 118 -9.19 -9.82 23.28
N VAL A 119 -9.22 -11.07 22.81
CA VAL A 119 -8.70 -12.22 23.58
C VAL A 119 -7.21 -12.08 23.93
N THR A 120 -6.44 -11.33 23.13
CA THR A 120 -5.02 -11.03 23.39
C THR A 120 -4.83 -10.39 24.77
N LEU A 121 -5.70 -9.45 25.16
CA LEU A 121 -5.64 -8.77 26.47
C LEU A 121 -5.81 -9.76 27.62
N LEU A 122 -6.77 -10.68 27.48
CA LEU A 122 -7.06 -11.70 28.48
C LEU A 122 -5.94 -12.75 28.56
N ILE A 123 -5.31 -13.10 27.45
CA ILE A 123 -4.16 -14.02 27.41
C ILE A 123 -2.95 -13.40 28.10
N GLU A 124 -2.70 -12.11 27.91
CA GLU A 124 -1.62 -11.40 28.60
C GLU A 124 -1.82 -11.48 30.13
N GLU A 125 -3.03 -11.24 30.62
CA GLU A 125 -3.33 -11.41 32.05
C GLU A 125 -3.18 -12.87 32.51
N ILE A 126 -3.57 -13.86 31.69
CA ILE A 126 -3.35 -15.29 31.98
C ILE A 126 -1.85 -15.60 32.14
N ILE A 127 -1.01 -15.05 31.26
CA ILE A 127 0.44 -15.21 31.30
C ILE A 127 1.03 -14.55 32.54
N GLU A 128 0.63 -13.31 32.83
CA GLU A 128 1.11 -12.55 34.00
C GLU A 128 0.74 -13.24 35.32
N ASN A 129 -0.48 -13.75 35.41
CA ASN A 129 -0.97 -14.48 36.59
C ASN A 129 -0.53 -15.95 36.61
N LYS A 130 0.20 -16.43 35.60
CA LYS A 130 0.70 -17.81 35.47
C LYS A 130 -0.41 -18.86 35.57
N ILE A 131 -1.55 -18.58 34.96
CA ILE A 131 -2.70 -19.49 34.95
C ILE A 131 -2.48 -20.55 33.87
N GLU A 132 -2.58 -21.82 34.25
CA GLU A 132 -2.44 -22.94 33.31
C GLU A 132 -3.63 -23.03 32.36
N ILE A 133 -3.34 -23.33 31.09
CA ILE A 133 -4.33 -23.55 30.04
C ILE A 133 -4.14 -24.93 29.41
N SER A 134 -5.25 -25.56 29.05
CA SER A 134 -5.25 -26.81 28.30
C SER A 134 -5.00 -26.57 26.81
N SER A 135 -4.62 -27.62 26.07
CA SER A 135 -4.50 -27.54 24.60
C SER A 135 -5.81 -27.19 23.90
N PHE A 136 -6.95 -27.59 24.48
CA PHE A 136 -8.27 -27.20 23.98
C PHE A 136 -8.52 -25.71 24.15
N GLU A 137 -8.28 -25.17 25.36
CA GLU A 137 -8.38 -23.73 25.63
C GLU A 137 -7.42 -22.95 24.74
N ALA A 138 -6.17 -23.39 24.61
CA ALA A 138 -5.19 -22.78 23.72
C ALA A 138 -5.66 -22.73 22.26
N THR A 139 -6.37 -23.77 21.81
CA THR A 139 -6.96 -23.81 20.46
C THR A 139 -8.12 -22.83 20.31
N VAL A 140 -9.01 -22.72 21.30
CA VAL A 140 -10.12 -21.76 21.24
C VAL A 140 -9.62 -20.32 21.30
N PHE A 141 -8.65 -20.03 22.17
CA PHE A 141 -7.97 -18.73 22.23
C PHE A 141 -7.30 -18.39 20.90
N GLY A 142 -6.68 -19.39 20.27
CA GLY A 142 -6.08 -19.27 18.95
C GLY A 142 -7.10 -18.94 17.87
N LEU A 143 -8.31 -19.52 17.92
CA LEU A 143 -9.37 -19.20 16.96
C LEU A 143 -9.73 -17.73 17.02
N GLY A 144 -9.87 -17.14 18.21
CA GLY A 144 -10.13 -15.71 18.37
C GLY A 144 -9.04 -14.84 17.71
N ILE A 145 -7.77 -15.09 18.05
CA ILE A 145 -6.63 -14.36 17.45
C ILE A 145 -6.61 -14.51 15.94
N TYR A 146 -6.68 -15.74 15.42
CA TYR A 146 -6.56 -15.98 13.97
C TYR A 146 -7.72 -15.39 13.18
N THR A 147 -8.94 -15.41 13.70
CA THR A 147 -10.08 -14.85 12.96
C THR A 147 -10.04 -13.33 12.93
N ASP A 148 -9.68 -12.67 14.02
CA ASP A 148 -9.77 -11.21 14.11
C ASP A 148 -8.54 -10.49 13.55
N THR A 149 -7.39 -11.17 13.53
CA THR A 149 -6.17 -10.69 12.85
C THR A 149 -6.11 -11.08 11.37
N GLY A 150 -7.07 -11.87 10.89
CA GLY A 150 -7.05 -12.43 9.53
C GLY A 150 -5.81 -13.30 9.29
N SER A 151 -5.50 -14.20 10.23
CA SER A 151 -4.25 -14.98 10.26
C SER A 151 -3.02 -14.07 10.22
N PHE A 152 -3.03 -13.01 11.03
CA PHE A 152 -1.97 -11.99 11.13
C PHE A 152 -1.74 -11.14 9.87
N SER A 153 -2.70 -11.11 8.95
CA SER A 153 -2.58 -10.33 7.71
C SER A 153 -3.24 -8.95 7.77
N PHE A 154 -4.14 -8.71 8.72
CA PHE A 154 -4.82 -7.42 8.84
C PHE A 154 -3.91 -6.36 9.45
N THR A 155 -4.09 -5.10 9.04
CA THR A 155 -3.21 -3.97 9.42
C THR A 155 -3.34 -3.54 10.87
N ASN A 156 -4.41 -3.93 11.56
CA ASN A 156 -4.60 -3.75 13.00
C ASN A 156 -3.90 -4.82 13.85
N THR A 157 -3.31 -5.86 13.24
CA THR A 157 -2.53 -6.88 13.95
C THR A 157 -1.31 -6.25 14.63
N THR A 158 -1.09 -6.57 15.89
CA THR A 158 0.01 -6.04 16.70
C THR A 158 1.03 -7.12 17.09
N ALA A 159 2.19 -6.70 17.58
CA ALA A 159 3.19 -7.63 18.13
C ALA A 159 2.70 -8.40 19.36
N ARG A 160 1.65 -7.90 20.05
CA ARG A 160 1.06 -8.55 21.23
C ARG A 160 0.29 -9.80 20.82
N ASP A 161 -0.45 -9.73 19.72
CA ASP A 161 -1.21 -10.87 19.18
C ASP A 161 -0.28 -12.02 18.80
N LEU A 162 0.88 -11.70 18.20
CA LEU A 162 1.92 -12.68 17.86
C LEU A 162 2.55 -13.34 19.09
N LYS A 163 2.78 -12.58 20.17
CA LYS A 163 3.30 -13.13 21.43
C LYS A 163 2.28 -14.03 22.12
N ALA A 164 1.01 -13.59 22.18
CA ALA A 164 -0.08 -14.39 22.69
C ALA A 164 -0.19 -15.70 21.89
N ALA A 165 -0.22 -15.63 20.55
CA ALA A 165 -0.25 -16.81 19.69
C ALA A 165 0.95 -17.75 19.92
N SER A 166 2.17 -17.21 20.11
CA SER A 166 3.35 -18.02 20.45
C SER A 166 3.13 -18.81 21.74
N PHE A 167 2.63 -18.16 22.79
CA PHE A 167 2.28 -18.82 24.05
C PHE A 167 1.22 -19.91 23.86
N LEU A 168 0.20 -19.68 23.02
CA LEU A 168 -0.82 -20.68 22.73
C LEU A 168 -0.23 -21.90 21.99
N VAL A 169 0.67 -21.69 21.02
CA VAL A 169 1.40 -22.79 20.33
C VAL A 169 2.21 -23.62 21.33
N GLU A 170 2.93 -22.95 22.23
CA GLU A 170 3.70 -23.61 23.29
C GLU A 170 2.81 -24.46 24.22
N ASN A 171 1.56 -24.06 24.42
CA ASN A 171 0.55 -24.78 25.21
C ASN A 171 -0.33 -25.75 24.39
N GLY A 172 0.09 -26.09 23.17
CA GLY A 172 -0.55 -27.15 22.38
C GLY A 172 -1.76 -26.70 21.55
N MET A 173 -1.82 -25.42 21.15
CA MET A 173 -2.79 -24.93 20.16
C MET A 173 -2.76 -25.78 18.88
N ASN A 174 -3.92 -26.30 18.48
CA ASN A 174 -4.04 -27.18 17.33
C ASN A 174 -4.34 -26.39 16.05
N LEU A 175 -3.29 -26.16 15.24
CA LEU A 175 -3.38 -25.43 13.97
C LEU A 175 -4.29 -26.08 12.92
N GLU A 176 -4.52 -27.40 12.98
CA GLU A 176 -5.48 -28.05 12.08
C GLU A 176 -6.91 -27.61 12.39
N LEU A 177 -7.26 -27.51 13.67
CA LEU A 177 -8.56 -27.01 14.09
C LEU A 177 -8.68 -25.51 13.84
N ILE A 178 -7.60 -24.74 14.01
CA ILE A 178 -7.56 -23.32 13.61
C ILE A 178 -7.98 -23.20 12.14
N ASN A 179 -7.24 -23.84 11.23
CA ASN A 179 -7.53 -23.76 9.80
C ASN A 179 -8.95 -24.24 9.43
N ARG A 180 -9.47 -25.25 10.13
CA ARG A 180 -10.82 -25.78 9.87
C ARG A 180 -11.92 -24.77 10.20
N PHE A 181 -11.77 -23.98 11.26
CA PHE A 181 -12.84 -23.12 11.77
C PHE A 181 -12.59 -21.62 11.54
N SER A 182 -11.36 -21.21 11.23
CA SER A 182 -11.03 -19.82 10.88
C SER A 182 -11.57 -19.42 9.51
N ASP A 183 -11.69 -20.37 8.58
CA ASP A 183 -12.22 -20.12 7.25
C ASP A 183 -13.74 -19.99 7.28
N GLN A 184 -14.25 -18.87 6.78
CA GLN A 184 -15.69 -18.71 6.53
C GLN A 184 -16.12 -19.68 5.42
N MET A 185 -16.66 -20.83 5.77
CA MET A 185 -17.24 -21.77 4.79
C MET A 185 -18.48 -21.14 4.12
N LEU A 186 -18.64 -21.38 2.81
CA LEU A 186 -19.87 -21.02 2.12
C LEU A 186 -20.93 -22.08 2.35
N PHE A 187 -22.12 -21.68 2.77
CA PHE A 187 -23.30 -22.55 2.82
C PHE A 187 -23.79 -22.90 1.42
N ASP A 188 -24.54 -23.99 1.25
CA ASP A 188 -24.99 -24.49 -0.06
C ASP A 188 -25.63 -23.41 -0.95
N SER A 189 -26.52 -22.57 -0.40
CA SER A 189 -27.15 -21.48 -1.15
C SER A 189 -26.19 -20.35 -1.53
N GLN A 190 -25.14 -20.13 -0.74
CA GLN A 190 -24.09 -19.16 -1.04
C GLN A 190 -23.11 -19.73 -2.08
N GLN A 191 -22.82 -21.04 -2.04
CA GLN A 191 -21.99 -21.70 -3.06
C GLN A 191 -22.63 -21.58 -4.45
N GLU A 192 -23.95 -21.75 -4.54
CA GLU A 192 -24.67 -21.59 -5.81
C GLU A 192 -24.51 -20.18 -6.39
N ILE A 193 -24.76 -19.13 -5.58
CA ILE A 193 -24.58 -17.74 -6.03
C ILE A 193 -23.11 -17.44 -6.34
N PHE A 194 -22.18 -17.93 -5.52
CA PHE A 194 -20.75 -17.73 -5.76
C PHE A 194 -20.34 -18.30 -7.12
N ASN A 195 -20.76 -19.51 -7.45
CA ASN A 195 -20.51 -20.12 -8.76
C ASN A 195 -21.15 -19.31 -9.90
N GLN A 196 -22.38 -18.83 -9.71
CA GLN A 196 -23.05 -17.98 -10.71
C GLN A 196 -22.33 -16.65 -10.91
N LEU A 197 -21.84 -16.01 -9.84
CA LEU A 197 -21.06 -14.78 -9.94
C LEU A 197 -19.73 -15.00 -10.64
N LEU A 198 -19.07 -16.15 -10.39
CA LEU A 198 -17.81 -16.50 -11.06
C LEU A 198 -18.03 -16.71 -12.56
N ILE A 199 -19.09 -17.43 -12.94
CA ILE A 199 -19.46 -17.68 -14.35
C ILE A 199 -19.88 -16.37 -15.04
N ASN A 200 -20.72 -15.56 -14.39
CA ASN A 200 -21.26 -14.32 -14.94
C ASN A 200 -20.39 -13.14 -14.52
N SER A 201 -19.11 -13.20 -14.86
CA SER A 201 -18.16 -12.13 -14.61
C SER A 201 -17.33 -11.79 -15.83
N HIS A 202 -16.79 -10.58 -15.84
CA HIS A 202 -15.77 -10.17 -16.78
C HIS A 202 -14.76 -9.25 -16.09
N GLU A 203 -13.54 -9.22 -16.62
CA GLU A 203 -12.46 -8.40 -16.11
C GLU A 203 -12.28 -7.15 -16.99
N VAL A 204 -12.03 -6.03 -16.34
CA VAL A 204 -11.66 -4.76 -16.95
C VAL A 204 -10.29 -4.37 -16.43
N GLN A 205 -9.34 -4.18 -17.34
CA GLN A 205 -7.99 -3.74 -16.99
C GLN A 205 -7.85 -2.23 -17.12
N ILE A 206 -7.43 -1.55 -16.06
CA ILE A 206 -7.21 -0.09 -16.03
C ILE A 206 -5.86 0.19 -15.36
N ASP A 207 -4.93 0.83 -16.07
CA ASP A 207 -3.57 1.13 -15.58
C ASP A 207 -2.85 -0.08 -14.97
N GLY A 208 -3.02 -1.27 -15.57
CA GLY A 208 -2.46 -2.53 -15.07
C GLY A 208 -3.21 -3.19 -13.91
N LEU A 209 -4.23 -2.53 -13.33
CA LEU A 209 -5.12 -3.11 -12.32
C LEU A 209 -6.23 -3.93 -12.97
N ASN A 210 -6.53 -5.09 -12.43
CA ASN A 210 -7.59 -5.98 -12.88
C ASN A 210 -8.84 -5.82 -11.98
N ILE A 211 -9.92 -5.31 -12.54
CA ILE A 211 -11.19 -5.12 -11.84
C ILE A 211 -12.21 -6.11 -12.40
N MET A 212 -12.72 -6.99 -11.55
CA MET A 212 -13.75 -7.96 -11.92
C MET A 212 -15.13 -7.38 -11.63
N ILE A 213 -16.02 -7.40 -12.62
CA ILE A 213 -17.45 -7.13 -12.43
C ILE A 213 -18.20 -8.46 -12.53
N ALA A 214 -18.92 -8.82 -11.47
CA ALA A 214 -19.70 -10.05 -11.40
C ALA A 214 -21.18 -9.72 -11.22
N THR A 215 -22.07 -10.40 -11.97
CA THR A 215 -23.49 -10.08 -11.98
C THR A 215 -24.36 -11.32 -11.77
N HIS A 216 -25.50 -11.17 -11.10
CA HIS A 216 -26.45 -12.28 -10.94
C HIS A 216 -27.87 -11.77 -10.64
N GLU A 217 -28.90 -12.52 -11.07
CA GLU A 217 -30.30 -12.22 -10.79
C GLU A 217 -30.98 -13.42 -10.14
N GLN A 218 -31.72 -13.19 -9.06
CA GLN A 218 -32.54 -14.23 -8.44
C GLN A 218 -33.77 -13.67 -7.73
N LYS A 219 -34.77 -14.52 -7.54
CA LYS A 219 -36.04 -14.12 -6.90
C LYS A 219 -35.94 -14.05 -5.37
N LYS A 220 -35.15 -14.94 -4.75
CA LYS A 220 -35.05 -15.06 -3.30
C LYS A 220 -33.94 -14.15 -2.78
N PHE A 221 -34.14 -13.57 -1.61
CA PHE A 221 -33.08 -12.83 -0.92
C PHE A 221 -32.13 -13.82 -0.27
N GLN A 222 -30.83 -13.60 -0.47
CA GLN A 222 -29.78 -14.34 0.19
C GLN A 222 -28.82 -13.34 0.85
N GLY A 223 -28.63 -13.50 2.17
CA GLY A 223 -27.66 -12.73 2.93
C GLY A 223 -26.22 -13.18 2.65
N GLY A 224 -25.27 -12.30 2.97
CA GLY A 224 -23.84 -12.61 2.90
C GLY A 224 -23.17 -12.28 1.55
N LEU A 225 -23.77 -11.44 0.70
CA LEU A 225 -23.14 -11.03 -0.57
C LEU A 225 -21.74 -10.42 -0.36
N ALA A 226 -21.53 -9.67 0.72
CA ALA A 226 -20.22 -9.16 1.13
C ALA A 226 -19.15 -10.26 1.29
N ILE A 227 -19.52 -11.42 1.83
CA ILE A 227 -18.63 -12.57 1.99
C ILE A 227 -18.33 -13.17 0.62
N LEU A 228 -19.35 -13.28 -0.24
CA LEU A 228 -19.18 -13.79 -1.60
C LEU A 228 -18.26 -12.90 -2.43
N THR A 229 -18.45 -11.58 -2.39
CA THR A 229 -17.59 -10.61 -3.10
C THR A 229 -16.15 -10.68 -2.61
N ARG A 230 -15.92 -10.85 -1.29
CA ARG A 230 -14.57 -11.03 -0.73
C ARG A 230 -13.95 -12.35 -1.21
N LYS A 231 -14.69 -13.45 -1.18
CA LYS A 231 -14.20 -14.74 -1.68
C LYS A 231 -13.90 -14.70 -3.17
N LEU A 232 -14.68 -13.97 -3.97
CA LEU A 232 -14.39 -13.78 -5.39
C LEU A 232 -13.05 -13.06 -5.55
N LEU A 233 -12.81 -12.00 -4.79
CA LEU A 233 -11.53 -11.27 -4.80
C LEU A 233 -10.35 -12.20 -4.45
N GLU A 234 -10.49 -12.99 -3.39
CA GLU A 234 -9.47 -13.95 -2.95
C GLU A 234 -9.25 -15.08 -3.97
N THR A 235 -10.31 -15.55 -4.63
CA THR A 235 -10.25 -16.67 -5.58
C THR A 235 -9.69 -16.26 -6.94
N THR A 236 -10.03 -15.07 -7.43
CA THR A 236 -9.58 -14.61 -8.76
C THR A 236 -8.25 -13.88 -8.71
N GLY A 237 -7.83 -13.37 -7.55
CA GLY A 237 -6.64 -12.53 -7.43
C GLY A 237 -6.79 -11.17 -8.12
N ALA A 238 -8.02 -10.75 -8.39
CA ALA A 238 -8.29 -9.41 -8.91
C ALA A 238 -7.87 -8.32 -7.90
N ASP A 239 -7.62 -7.11 -8.39
CA ASP A 239 -7.33 -5.95 -7.54
C ASP A 239 -8.60 -5.39 -6.88
N ALA A 240 -9.75 -5.58 -7.55
CA ALA A 240 -11.07 -5.33 -7.00
C ALA A 240 -12.14 -6.23 -7.64
N VAL A 241 -13.19 -6.49 -6.88
CA VAL A 241 -14.42 -7.15 -7.34
C VAL A 241 -15.61 -6.26 -7.03
N ILE A 242 -16.48 -6.05 -8.01
CA ILE A 242 -17.77 -5.38 -7.86
C ILE A 242 -18.85 -6.40 -8.22
N ALA A 243 -19.59 -6.87 -7.22
CA ALA A 243 -20.73 -7.75 -7.39
C ALA A 243 -22.02 -6.93 -7.50
N ILE A 244 -22.80 -7.16 -8.55
CA ILE A 244 -24.09 -6.52 -8.80
C ILE A 244 -25.16 -7.61 -8.84
N VAL A 245 -26.00 -7.69 -7.82
CA VAL A 245 -26.97 -8.78 -7.69
C VAL A 245 -28.38 -8.24 -7.52
N GLU A 246 -29.31 -8.69 -8.36
CA GLU A 246 -30.74 -8.41 -8.15
C GLU A 246 -31.38 -9.51 -7.29
N MET A 247 -32.01 -9.12 -6.18
CA MET A 247 -32.77 -10.01 -5.29
C MET A 247 -34.00 -9.29 -4.73
N GLN A 248 -35.17 -9.94 -4.75
CA GLN A 248 -36.44 -9.37 -4.25
C GLN A 248 -36.74 -7.95 -4.79
N ASN A 249 -36.60 -7.74 -6.11
CA ASN A 249 -36.80 -6.45 -6.78
C ASN A 249 -35.92 -5.31 -6.24
N ARG A 250 -34.74 -5.64 -5.71
CA ARG A 250 -33.71 -4.67 -5.31
C ARG A 250 -32.40 -5.09 -5.92
N VAL A 251 -31.61 -4.10 -6.33
CA VAL A 251 -30.25 -4.34 -6.83
C VAL A 251 -29.25 -3.99 -5.74
N TYR A 252 -28.36 -4.91 -5.46
CA TYR A 252 -27.29 -4.77 -4.48
C TYR A 252 -25.97 -4.62 -5.23
N VAL A 253 -25.24 -3.55 -4.95
CA VAL A 253 -23.89 -3.32 -5.48
C VAL A 253 -22.93 -3.44 -4.31
N VAL A 254 -22.01 -4.40 -4.36
CA VAL A 254 -21.04 -4.67 -3.29
C VAL A 254 -19.65 -4.70 -3.87
N GLY A 255 -18.76 -3.85 -3.37
CA GLY A 255 -17.38 -3.76 -3.78
C GLY A 255 -16.42 -4.29 -2.72
N ARG A 256 -15.37 -4.99 -3.17
CA ARG A 256 -14.19 -5.33 -2.37
C ARG A 256 -12.94 -5.03 -3.17
N ALA A 257 -11.91 -4.46 -2.54
CA ALA A 257 -10.64 -4.17 -3.18
C ALA A 257 -9.47 -4.59 -2.29
N SER A 258 -8.43 -5.13 -2.92
CA SER A 258 -7.14 -5.48 -2.29
C SER A 258 -6.08 -4.42 -2.59
N SER A 259 -6.15 -3.77 -3.75
CA SER A 259 -5.16 -2.79 -4.18
C SER A 259 -5.32 -1.43 -3.50
N GLU A 260 -4.23 -0.86 -2.97
CA GLU A 260 -4.18 0.48 -2.37
C GLU A 260 -4.59 1.61 -3.33
N ARG A 261 -4.43 1.40 -4.64
CA ARG A 261 -4.84 2.34 -5.68
C ARG A 261 -6.35 2.40 -5.92
N ILE A 262 -7.14 1.53 -5.29
CA ILE A 262 -8.59 1.50 -5.50
C ILE A 262 -9.32 2.10 -4.29
N ASN A 263 -10.19 3.08 -4.53
CA ASN A 263 -11.15 3.59 -3.56
C ASN A 263 -12.56 3.42 -4.15
N LEU A 264 -13.36 2.54 -3.55
CA LEU A 264 -14.70 2.18 -4.03
C LEU A 264 -15.76 3.26 -3.74
N LEU A 265 -15.53 4.18 -2.80
CA LEU A 265 -16.53 5.13 -2.34
C LEU A 265 -17.09 6.04 -3.45
N PRO A 266 -16.27 6.64 -4.35
CA PRO A 266 -16.78 7.48 -5.42
C PRO A 266 -17.78 6.80 -6.35
N LEU A 267 -17.65 5.47 -6.54
CA LEU A 267 -18.62 4.69 -7.31
C LEU A 267 -19.87 4.38 -6.49
N ILE A 268 -19.70 3.92 -5.26
CA ILE A 268 -20.81 3.50 -4.40
C ILE A 268 -21.72 4.68 -4.02
N TYR A 269 -21.18 5.88 -3.87
CA TYR A 269 -21.97 7.10 -3.65
C TYR A 269 -22.87 7.49 -4.82
N LEU A 270 -22.64 7.00 -6.04
CA LEU A 270 -23.58 7.20 -7.16
C LEU A 270 -24.91 6.47 -6.95
N PHE A 271 -24.94 5.51 -6.01
CA PHE A 271 -26.10 4.69 -5.70
C PHE A 271 -26.60 4.92 -4.26
N ASP A 272 -26.28 6.07 -3.66
CA ASP A 272 -26.61 6.42 -2.27
C ASP A 272 -26.13 5.36 -1.25
N GLY A 273 -25.01 4.70 -1.54
CA GLY A 273 -24.39 3.70 -0.67
C GLY A 273 -23.37 4.27 0.32
N GLY A 274 -22.62 3.38 0.97
CA GLY A 274 -21.54 3.76 1.88
C GLY A 274 -20.61 2.60 2.22
N GLY A 275 -19.75 2.80 3.22
CA GLY A 275 -18.76 1.84 3.70
C GLY A 275 -17.37 2.46 3.82
N HIS A 276 -16.34 1.69 3.48
CA HIS A 276 -14.93 2.08 3.51
C HIS A 276 -14.30 2.00 2.12
N GLU A 277 -13.11 2.60 1.93
CA GLU A 277 -12.43 2.65 0.63
C GLU A 277 -12.26 1.26 -0.02
N LYS A 278 -12.01 0.21 0.78
CA LYS A 278 -11.79 -1.18 0.32
C LYS A 278 -13.02 -2.07 0.42
N ALA A 279 -14.07 -1.63 1.09
CA ALA A 279 -15.26 -2.44 1.37
C ALA A 279 -16.48 -1.53 1.47
N ALA A 280 -17.24 -1.44 0.39
CA ALA A 280 -18.39 -0.54 0.30
C ALA A 280 -19.58 -1.23 -0.40
N SER A 281 -20.79 -0.75 -0.14
CA SER A 281 -22.01 -1.31 -0.71
C SER A 281 -23.15 -0.30 -0.84
N ALA A 282 -24.05 -0.55 -1.79
CA ALA A 282 -25.29 0.18 -2.00
C ALA A 282 -26.47 -0.79 -2.20
N THR A 283 -27.68 -0.34 -1.84
CA THR A 283 -28.94 -1.06 -2.09
C THR A 283 -29.93 -0.17 -2.82
N ILE A 284 -30.28 -0.53 -4.05
CA ILE A 284 -31.15 0.24 -4.92
C ILE A 284 -32.55 -0.40 -4.96
N LYS A 285 -33.57 0.31 -4.48
CA LYS A 285 -34.94 -0.23 -4.31
C LYS A 285 -35.79 -0.29 -5.59
N LYS A 286 -35.49 0.55 -6.59
CA LYS A 286 -36.24 0.68 -7.86
C LYS A 286 -35.28 0.98 -9.02
N GLY A 287 -34.21 0.21 -9.10
CA GLY A 287 -33.17 0.37 -10.12
C GLY A 287 -33.35 -0.62 -11.25
N ASP A 288 -33.15 -0.17 -12.49
CA ASP A 288 -33.01 -1.07 -13.63
C ASP A 288 -31.64 -1.77 -13.56
N PHE A 289 -31.66 -3.10 -13.54
CA PHE A 289 -30.46 -3.92 -13.33
C PHE A 289 -29.41 -3.69 -14.42
N VAL A 290 -29.83 -3.54 -15.67
CA VAL A 290 -28.93 -3.30 -16.81
C VAL A 290 -28.36 -1.89 -16.74
N GLN A 291 -29.17 -0.89 -16.42
CA GLN A 291 -28.71 0.49 -16.25
C GLN A 291 -27.65 0.60 -15.15
N ILE A 292 -27.84 -0.10 -14.02
CA ILE A 292 -26.87 -0.10 -12.91
C ILE A 292 -25.53 -0.71 -13.36
N GLN A 293 -25.56 -1.83 -14.11
CA GLN A 293 -24.33 -2.42 -14.66
C GLN A 293 -23.59 -1.43 -15.56
N THR A 294 -24.31 -0.74 -16.45
CA THR A 294 -23.72 0.29 -17.33
C THR A 294 -23.10 1.43 -16.52
N VAL A 295 -23.81 1.95 -15.51
CA VAL A 295 -23.28 3.02 -14.65
C VAL A 295 -22.02 2.57 -13.92
N VAL A 296 -21.96 1.32 -13.43
CA VAL A 296 -20.75 0.78 -12.80
C VAL A 296 -19.58 0.75 -13.79
N SER A 297 -19.79 0.16 -14.96
CA SER A 297 -18.75 0.04 -16.00
C SER A 297 -18.22 1.39 -16.46
N ASP A 298 -19.10 2.37 -16.69
CA ASP A 298 -18.73 3.71 -17.16
C ASP A 298 -17.92 4.51 -16.12
N HIS A 299 -18.08 4.20 -14.84
CA HIS A 299 -17.47 4.93 -13.74
C HIS A 299 -16.30 4.22 -13.05
N LEU A 300 -15.84 3.08 -13.58
CA LEU A 300 -14.68 2.36 -13.01
C LEU A 300 -13.42 3.23 -12.90
N LYS A 301 -13.20 4.18 -13.83
CA LYS A 301 -12.03 5.07 -13.75
C LYS A 301 -12.05 5.98 -12.53
N ARG A 302 -13.23 6.27 -11.96
CA ARG A 302 -13.36 7.13 -10.77
C ARG A 302 -12.86 6.49 -9.49
N ILE A 303 -12.82 5.15 -9.44
CA ILE A 303 -12.35 4.42 -8.26
C ILE A 303 -10.83 4.22 -8.26
N ILE A 304 -10.14 4.65 -9.32
CA ILE A 304 -8.69 4.46 -9.49
C ILE A 304 -7.94 5.73 -9.10
N LYS A 305 -7.14 5.64 -8.04
CA LYS A 305 -6.18 6.69 -7.65
C LYS A 305 -5.08 6.79 -8.72
N PRO A 306 -4.51 7.98 -8.97
CA PRO A 306 -3.45 8.17 -9.97
C PRO A 306 -2.26 7.21 -9.82
N ALA A 307 -1.71 6.77 -10.94
CA ALA A 307 -0.59 5.84 -11.00
C ALA A 307 0.75 6.55 -10.76
N ILE A 308 1.69 5.84 -10.14
CA ILE A 308 3.11 6.16 -10.34
C ILE A 308 3.47 5.68 -11.75
N THR A 309 4.07 6.55 -12.56
CA THR A 309 4.37 6.28 -13.97
C THR A 309 5.84 5.95 -14.19
N ALA A 310 6.16 5.29 -15.31
CA ALA A 310 7.55 5.01 -15.71
C ALA A 310 8.43 6.27 -15.68
N ARG A 311 7.91 7.41 -16.13
CA ARG A 311 8.64 8.69 -16.12
C ARG A 311 9.10 9.11 -14.73
N ALA A 312 8.28 8.84 -13.71
CA ALA A 312 8.58 9.20 -12.33
C ALA A 312 9.62 8.27 -11.67
N MET A 313 9.87 7.10 -12.24
CA MET A 313 10.70 6.04 -11.65
C MET A 313 11.96 5.70 -12.47
N MET A 314 11.98 6.10 -13.75
CA MET A 314 13.06 5.72 -14.66
C MET A 314 14.37 6.41 -14.34
N ALA A 315 15.47 5.71 -14.56
CA ALA A 315 16.79 6.31 -14.56
C ALA A 315 17.00 7.09 -15.87
N THR A 316 17.49 8.32 -15.73
CA THR A 316 17.90 9.21 -16.82
C THR A 316 19.13 10.02 -16.39
N PRO A 317 20.11 10.31 -17.26
CA PRO A 317 20.25 9.84 -18.65
C PRO A 317 20.65 8.36 -18.74
N VAL A 318 20.19 7.67 -19.80
CA VAL A 318 20.46 6.24 -19.98
C VAL A 318 21.86 6.01 -20.55
N LYS A 319 22.65 5.16 -19.88
CA LYS A 319 23.91 4.66 -20.46
C LYS A 319 23.63 3.61 -21.53
N THR A 320 24.11 3.87 -22.74
CA THR A 320 23.91 3.02 -23.92
C THR A 320 25.24 2.57 -24.52
N ILE A 321 25.20 1.58 -25.40
CA ILE A 321 26.36 1.08 -26.15
C ILE A 321 26.04 0.97 -27.64
N ALA A 322 27.08 1.06 -28.47
CA ALA A 322 26.96 0.90 -29.92
C ALA A 322 26.90 -0.60 -30.30
N PRO A 323 26.20 -0.97 -31.39
CA PRO A 323 26.12 -2.36 -31.86
C PRO A 323 27.47 -2.97 -32.29
N THR A 324 28.42 -2.12 -32.67
CA THR A 324 29.77 -2.50 -33.11
C THR A 324 30.76 -2.68 -31.97
N MET A 325 30.41 -2.22 -30.76
CA MET A 325 31.23 -2.40 -29.56
C MET A 325 31.42 -3.90 -29.29
N THR A 326 32.59 -4.28 -28.79
CA THR A 326 32.91 -5.67 -28.46
C THR A 326 32.25 -6.11 -27.15
N ILE A 327 32.08 -7.42 -26.96
CA ILE A 327 31.57 -8.00 -25.71
C ILE A 327 32.47 -7.61 -24.51
N ASP A 328 33.80 -7.59 -24.68
CA ASP A 328 34.73 -7.22 -23.60
C ASP A 328 34.62 -5.74 -23.21
N GLU A 329 34.45 -4.84 -24.17
CA GLU A 329 34.19 -3.43 -23.88
C GLU A 329 32.86 -3.25 -23.15
N ALA A 330 31.80 -3.93 -23.60
CA ALA A 330 30.50 -3.91 -22.93
C ALA A 330 30.58 -4.46 -21.49
N LYS A 331 31.37 -5.52 -21.28
CA LYS A 331 31.62 -6.11 -19.96
C LYS A 331 32.33 -5.13 -19.02
N ASN A 332 33.34 -4.44 -19.52
CA ASN A 332 34.07 -3.44 -18.75
C ASN A 332 33.18 -2.25 -18.36
N LEU A 333 32.30 -1.80 -19.26
CA LEU A 333 31.31 -0.77 -18.95
C LEU A 333 30.30 -1.25 -17.89
N MET A 334 29.78 -2.47 -18.02
CA MET A 334 28.89 -3.06 -17.03
C MET A 334 29.54 -3.14 -15.65
N PHE A 335 30.79 -3.59 -15.57
CA PHE A 335 31.53 -3.65 -14.31
C PHE A 335 31.78 -2.25 -13.73
N ARG A 336 32.26 -1.31 -14.54
CA ARG A 336 32.60 0.06 -14.11
C ARG A 336 31.41 0.80 -13.52
N TYR A 337 30.22 0.66 -14.12
CA TYR A 337 29.02 1.38 -13.68
C TYR A 337 28.09 0.53 -12.80
N GLY A 338 28.49 -0.70 -12.44
CA GLY A 338 27.64 -1.62 -11.68
C GLY A 338 26.36 -2.01 -12.42
N HIS A 339 26.34 -1.88 -13.75
CA HIS A 339 25.18 -2.21 -14.57
C HIS A 339 25.20 -3.69 -14.94
N THR A 340 24.01 -4.28 -15.00
CA THR A 340 23.82 -5.71 -15.28
C THR A 340 23.12 -5.94 -16.62
N GLY A 341 22.89 -4.87 -17.37
CA GLY A 341 22.34 -4.85 -18.72
C GLY A 341 22.36 -3.42 -19.29
N LEU A 342 22.55 -3.31 -20.60
CA LEU A 342 22.70 -2.04 -21.32
C LEU A 342 21.86 -2.03 -22.60
N PRO A 343 21.16 -0.93 -22.91
CA PRO A 343 20.56 -0.72 -24.21
C PRO A 343 21.59 -0.54 -25.31
N VAL A 344 21.33 -1.16 -26.45
CA VAL A 344 22.11 -1.03 -27.67
C VAL A 344 21.40 -0.04 -28.58
N VAL A 345 22.09 1.05 -28.91
CA VAL A 345 21.54 2.17 -29.67
C VAL A 345 22.38 2.42 -30.92
N GLU A 346 21.71 2.66 -32.05
CA GLU A 346 22.30 3.07 -33.32
C GLU A 346 21.47 4.24 -33.86
N ASP A 347 22.14 5.33 -34.25
CA ASP A 347 21.50 6.57 -34.75
C ASP A 347 20.37 7.09 -33.84
N GLY A 348 20.57 7.02 -32.51
CA GLY A 348 19.60 7.46 -31.50
C GLY A 348 18.39 6.53 -31.31
N LYS A 349 18.34 5.40 -32.03
CA LYS A 349 17.26 4.41 -31.92
C LYS A 349 17.70 3.19 -31.14
N LEU A 350 16.80 2.71 -30.28
CA LEU A 350 16.98 1.44 -29.57
C LEU A 350 16.84 0.27 -30.56
N ILE A 351 17.91 -0.49 -30.74
CA ILE A 351 17.95 -1.65 -31.66
C ILE A 351 18.17 -2.98 -30.94
N GLY A 352 18.52 -2.95 -29.65
CA GLY A 352 18.69 -4.15 -28.86
C GLY A 352 18.96 -3.90 -27.39
N MET A 353 19.07 -4.99 -26.63
CA MET A 353 19.49 -5.00 -25.24
C MET A 353 20.53 -6.10 -25.05
N ILE A 354 21.60 -5.82 -24.32
CA ILE A 354 22.54 -6.85 -23.89
C ILE A 354 22.54 -6.95 -22.36
N SER A 355 22.42 -8.16 -21.83
CA SER A 355 22.47 -8.41 -20.40
C SER A 355 23.83 -8.99 -20.00
N ARG A 356 24.15 -8.93 -18.71
CA ARG A 356 25.32 -9.61 -18.14
C ARG A 356 25.30 -11.10 -18.46
N ARG A 357 24.12 -11.74 -18.48
CA ARG A 357 23.98 -13.16 -18.83
C ARG A 357 24.41 -13.43 -20.28
N ASP A 358 24.12 -12.51 -21.20
CA ASP A 358 24.52 -12.64 -22.61
C ASP A 358 26.04 -12.48 -22.77
N ILE A 359 26.62 -11.51 -22.05
CA ILE A 359 28.08 -11.31 -21.97
C ILE A 359 28.78 -12.52 -21.38
N ASP A 360 28.26 -13.06 -20.27
CA ASP A 360 28.85 -14.22 -19.60
C ASP A 360 28.82 -15.42 -20.55
N LYS A 361 27.70 -15.69 -21.23
CA LYS A 361 27.61 -16.77 -22.25
C LYS A 361 28.63 -16.58 -23.37
N ALA A 362 28.73 -15.39 -23.95
CA ALA A 362 29.70 -15.10 -25.02
C ALA A 362 31.15 -15.26 -24.53
N SER A 363 31.45 -14.81 -23.31
CA SER A 363 32.77 -14.94 -22.69
C SER A 363 33.18 -16.41 -22.48
N HIS A 364 32.24 -17.28 -22.04
CA HIS A 364 32.51 -18.71 -21.87
C HIS A 364 32.89 -19.41 -23.18
N HIS A 365 32.46 -18.87 -24.32
CA HIS A 365 32.83 -19.37 -25.65
C HIS A 365 34.02 -18.63 -26.28
N ASN A 366 34.75 -17.80 -25.50
CA ASN A 366 35.88 -16.98 -25.97
C ASN A 366 35.52 -15.96 -27.06
N LEU A 367 34.29 -15.44 -27.03
CA LEU A 367 33.75 -14.50 -28.03
C LEU A 367 33.80 -13.05 -27.56
N GLY A 368 34.77 -12.69 -26.70
CA GLY A 368 34.96 -11.34 -26.16
C GLY A 368 35.17 -10.26 -27.23
N HIS A 369 35.84 -10.63 -28.33
CA HIS A 369 36.09 -9.77 -29.50
C HIS A 369 34.89 -9.61 -30.43
N ALA A 370 33.84 -10.42 -30.27
CA ALA A 370 32.69 -10.37 -31.15
C ALA A 370 31.85 -9.10 -30.90
N PRO A 371 31.15 -8.57 -31.91
CA PRO A 371 30.35 -7.37 -31.75
C PRO A 371 29.07 -7.67 -30.95
N VAL A 372 28.65 -6.73 -30.10
CA VAL A 372 27.44 -6.79 -29.27
C VAL A 372 26.20 -7.16 -30.08
N LYS A 373 26.05 -6.64 -31.31
CA LYS A 373 24.90 -6.93 -32.18
C LYS A 373 24.69 -8.41 -32.50
N ALA A 374 25.72 -9.24 -32.36
CA ALA A 374 25.63 -10.68 -32.60
C ALA A 374 25.02 -11.46 -31.41
N TYR A 375 25.00 -10.88 -30.21
CA TYR A 375 24.53 -11.53 -28.97
C TYR A 375 23.40 -10.78 -28.27
N MET A 376 23.12 -9.54 -28.67
CA MET A 376 22.04 -8.74 -28.09
C MET A 376 20.67 -9.34 -28.41
N THR A 377 19.71 -9.12 -27.51
CA THR A 377 18.29 -9.34 -27.79
C THR A 377 17.78 -8.20 -28.67
N GLN A 378 17.28 -8.52 -29.88
CA GLN A 378 16.75 -7.54 -30.83
C GLN A 378 15.29 -7.17 -30.58
N GLN A 379 14.46 -8.14 -30.19
CA GLN A 379 13.05 -7.91 -29.86
C GLN A 379 12.93 -7.40 -28.43
N VAL A 380 13.21 -6.11 -28.25
CA VAL A 380 13.19 -5.47 -26.94
C VAL A 380 11.77 -5.08 -26.56
N ILE A 381 11.31 -5.56 -25.42
CA ILE A 381 10.07 -5.08 -24.81
C ILE A 381 10.35 -3.71 -24.21
N THR A 382 9.58 -2.71 -24.64
CA THR A 382 9.70 -1.32 -24.21
C THR A 382 8.40 -0.85 -23.57
N ILE A 383 8.49 0.21 -22.77
CA ILE A 383 7.33 0.85 -22.13
C ILE A 383 7.28 2.33 -22.47
N ARG A 384 6.09 2.93 -22.31
CA ARG A 384 5.89 4.37 -22.47
C ARG A 384 6.20 5.09 -21.17
N PRO A 385 6.55 6.40 -21.19
CA PRO A 385 6.72 7.18 -19.97
C PRO A 385 5.47 7.21 -19.07
N THR A 386 4.29 7.02 -19.65
CA THR A 386 3.00 6.99 -18.94
C THR A 386 2.60 5.62 -18.41
N THR A 387 3.35 4.55 -18.71
CA THR A 387 3.05 3.19 -18.22
C THR A 387 3.09 3.17 -16.69
N SER A 388 2.08 2.57 -16.06
CA SER A 388 1.95 2.53 -14.59
C SER A 388 2.92 1.53 -13.93
N LEU A 389 3.17 1.71 -12.63
CA LEU A 389 3.93 0.77 -11.82
C LEU A 389 3.32 -0.65 -11.83
N GLU A 390 2.00 -0.78 -11.80
CA GLU A 390 1.31 -2.08 -11.86
C GLU A 390 1.51 -2.75 -13.23
N GLU A 391 1.38 -1.99 -14.32
CA GLU A 391 1.61 -2.51 -15.67
C GLU A 391 3.09 -2.90 -15.87
N ILE A 392 4.02 -2.12 -15.32
CA ILE A 392 5.46 -2.44 -15.28
C ILE A 392 5.71 -3.77 -14.57
N GLN A 393 5.13 -3.98 -13.39
CA GLN A 393 5.27 -5.23 -12.65
C GLN A 393 4.72 -6.41 -13.47
N ASN A 394 3.54 -6.26 -14.05
CA ASN A 394 2.93 -7.28 -14.90
C ASN A 394 3.79 -7.64 -16.11
N ILE A 395 4.37 -6.65 -16.80
CA ILE A 395 5.29 -6.89 -17.92
C ILE A 395 6.55 -7.61 -17.45
N MET A 396 7.16 -7.17 -16.35
CA MET A 396 8.38 -7.81 -15.81
C MET A 396 8.14 -9.26 -15.39
N ILE A 397 7.00 -9.57 -14.77
CA ILE A 397 6.63 -10.92 -14.35
C ILE A 397 6.31 -11.78 -15.57
N LYS A 398 5.41 -11.33 -16.43
CA LYS A 398 4.91 -12.08 -17.59
C LYS A 398 6.02 -12.48 -18.56
N HIS A 399 7.00 -11.59 -18.76
CA HIS A 399 8.08 -11.81 -19.72
C HIS A 399 9.40 -12.25 -19.06
N ASP A 400 9.44 -12.38 -17.72
CA ASP A 400 10.65 -12.58 -16.92
C ASP A 400 11.79 -11.61 -17.31
N ILE A 401 11.47 -10.33 -17.39
CA ILE A 401 12.42 -9.27 -17.77
C ILE A 401 12.80 -8.44 -16.56
N GLY A 402 14.10 -8.21 -16.39
CA GLY A 402 14.64 -7.40 -15.30
C GLY A 402 14.78 -5.91 -15.59
N ARG A 403 14.63 -5.49 -16.86
CA ARG A 403 14.84 -4.12 -17.33
C ARG A 403 13.90 -3.75 -18.47
N LEU A 404 13.28 -2.58 -18.37
CA LEU A 404 12.38 -2.05 -19.39
C LEU A 404 12.89 -0.70 -19.86
N PRO A 405 13.39 -0.61 -21.11
CA PRO A 405 13.67 0.67 -21.74
C PRO A 405 12.39 1.48 -21.92
N VAL A 406 12.45 2.76 -21.57
CA VAL A 406 11.36 3.72 -21.71
C VAL A 406 11.56 4.49 -23.01
N VAL A 407 10.58 4.37 -23.92
CA VAL A 407 10.65 4.95 -25.25
C VAL A 407 9.49 5.93 -25.47
N GLU A 408 9.80 7.11 -25.99
CA GLU A 408 8.83 8.14 -26.38
C GLU A 408 9.19 8.63 -27.78
N ASN A 409 8.23 8.69 -28.69
CA ASN A 409 8.43 9.10 -30.09
C ASN A 409 9.58 8.37 -30.81
N GLY A 410 9.80 7.10 -30.47
CA GLY A 410 10.86 6.26 -31.04
C GLY A 410 12.26 6.50 -30.47
N GLN A 411 12.41 7.38 -29.48
CA GLN A 411 13.67 7.65 -28.80
C GLN A 411 13.70 7.03 -27.41
N LEU A 412 14.88 6.52 -27.03
CA LEU A 412 15.14 6.02 -25.68
C LEU A 412 15.32 7.20 -24.73
N ILE A 413 14.37 7.40 -23.81
CA ILE A 413 14.37 8.52 -22.86
C ILE A 413 14.71 8.09 -21.43
N GLY A 414 14.64 6.79 -21.13
CA GLY A 414 14.85 6.27 -19.78
C GLY A 414 15.02 4.76 -19.75
N ILE A 415 15.43 4.22 -18.61
CA ILE A 415 15.43 2.77 -18.36
C ILE A 415 14.95 2.51 -16.94
N LEU A 416 14.19 1.43 -16.78
CA LEU A 416 13.65 1.00 -15.50
C LEU A 416 14.14 -0.40 -15.20
N SER A 417 14.60 -0.64 -13.97
CA SER A 417 15.08 -1.95 -13.51
C SER A 417 14.25 -2.47 -12.35
N ARG A 418 14.37 -3.77 -12.05
CA ARG A 418 13.76 -4.37 -10.84
C ARG A 418 14.12 -3.60 -9.57
N THR A 419 15.34 -3.06 -9.49
CA THR A 419 15.77 -2.25 -8.34
C THR A 419 14.90 -1.02 -8.15
N ASN A 420 14.56 -0.31 -9.24
CA ASN A 420 13.69 0.88 -9.16
C ASN A 420 12.28 0.50 -8.67
N VAL A 421 11.75 -0.64 -9.13
CA VAL A 421 10.45 -1.15 -8.68
C VAL A 421 10.49 -1.50 -7.19
N ILE A 422 11.49 -2.28 -6.75
CA ILE A 422 11.64 -2.71 -5.36
C ILE A 422 11.80 -1.52 -4.41
N GLU A 423 12.61 -0.52 -4.79
CA GLU A 423 12.82 0.69 -4.00
C GLU A 423 11.51 1.41 -3.71
N ILE A 424 10.63 1.53 -4.71
CA ILE A 424 9.33 2.17 -4.56
C ILE A 424 8.36 1.33 -3.74
N LEU A 425 8.41 0.00 -3.87
CA LEU A 425 7.56 -0.90 -3.10
C LEU A 425 7.92 -0.92 -1.61
N HIS A 426 9.19 -0.70 -1.25
CA HIS A 426 9.67 -0.77 0.14
C HIS A 426 9.75 0.60 0.82
N ASN A 427 9.81 1.70 0.07
CA ASN A 427 9.91 3.04 0.62
C ASN A 427 8.56 3.78 0.54
N GLN A 428 7.78 3.65 1.62
CA GLN A 428 6.44 4.25 1.71
C GLN A 428 6.46 5.77 1.51
N THR A 429 7.46 6.47 2.06
CA THR A 429 7.60 7.93 1.89
C THR A 429 7.88 8.31 0.44
N LEU A 430 8.72 7.54 -0.27
CA LEU A 430 8.97 7.76 -1.69
C LEU A 430 7.70 7.50 -2.52
N LYS A 431 6.98 6.41 -2.21
CA LYS A 431 5.73 6.05 -2.87
C LYS A 431 4.68 7.16 -2.73
N GLU A 432 4.50 7.69 -1.52
CA GLU A 432 3.59 8.82 -1.25
C GLU A 432 4.00 10.07 -2.01
N LYS A 433 5.27 10.47 -1.97
CA LYS A 433 5.79 11.61 -2.74
C LYS A 433 5.52 11.49 -4.23
N LEU A 434 5.80 10.32 -4.82
CA LEU A 434 5.58 10.07 -6.24
C LEU A 434 4.08 10.08 -6.59
N GLN A 435 3.23 9.53 -5.74
CA GLN A 435 1.77 9.57 -5.91
C GLN A 435 1.21 10.99 -5.80
N SER A 436 1.68 11.79 -4.84
CA SER A 436 1.31 13.20 -4.69
C SER A 436 1.79 14.03 -5.88
N SER A 437 2.98 13.76 -6.41
CA SER A 437 3.49 14.41 -7.62
C SER A 437 2.69 14.04 -8.88
N ALA A 438 2.09 12.85 -8.91
CA ALA A 438 1.15 12.45 -9.96
C ALA A 438 -0.23 13.13 -9.82
N GLN A 439 -0.56 13.67 -8.64
CA GLN A 439 -1.81 14.38 -8.37
C GLN A 439 -1.71 15.91 -8.55
N VAL A 440 -0.50 16.48 -8.65
CA VAL A 440 -0.26 17.93 -8.64
C VAL A 440 0.86 18.34 -9.60
N THR A 441 0.58 19.29 -10.50
CA THR A 441 1.58 20.09 -11.22
C THR A 441 1.99 21.30 -10.37
N PRO A 442 3.19 21.88 -10.54
CA PRO A 442 4.53 21.38 -10.23
C PRO A 442 4.97 21.70 -8.78
N MET A 443 6.08 21.05 -8.41
CA MET A 443 7.07 21.35 -7.36
C MET A 443 6.89 22.67 -6.59
N ASN A 444 6.94 22.62 -5.24
CA ASN A 444 6.96 23.79 -4.35
C ASN A 444 7.71 24.96 -4.99
N ASP A 445 6.94 25.93 -5.48
CA ASP A 445 7.46 27.09 -6.19
C ASP A 445 8.13 28.01 -5.16
N VAL A 446 9.46 27.98 -5.12
CA VAL A 446 10.25 28.85 -4.24
C VAL A 446 10.36 30.28 -4.79
N THR A 447 9.74 30.59 -5.93
CA THR A 447 9.79 31.91 -6.58
C THR A 447 9.40 33.03 -5.62
N GLU A 448 8.35 32.85 -4.82
CA GLU A 448 7.91 33.87 -3.87
C GLU A 448 8.91 34.04 -2.71
N GLN A 449 9.58 32.95 -2.29
CA GLN A 449 10.64 33.02 -1.27
C GLN A 449 11.90 33.69 -1.81
N MET A 450 12.23 33.47 -3.09
CA MET A 450 13.34 34.11 -3.78
C MET A 450 13.11 35.61 -3.96
N LYS A 451 11.93 36.02 -4.45
CA LYS A 451 11.58 37.45 -4.59
C LYS A 451 11.56 38.20 -3.26
N ALA A 452 11.24 37.50 -2.16
CA ALA A 452 11.22 38.09 -0.83
C ALA A 452 12.62 38.27 -0.21
N GLN A 453 13.60 37.47 -0.62
CA GLN A 453 14.93 37.41 0.02
C GLN A 453 16.07 37.95 -0.86
N LEU A 454 15.91 37.90 -2.18
CA LEU A 454 16.87 38.48 -3.12
C LEU A 454 16.45 39.89 -3.48
N SER A 455 17.43 40.75 -3.77
CA SER A 455 17.13 42.06 -4.37
C SER A 455 16.46 41.87 -5.73
N GLU A 456 15.64 42.85 -6.13
CA GLU A 456 14.98 42.84 -7.45
C GLU A 456 16.00 42.72 -8.60
N GLU A 457 17.16 43.37 -8.44
CA GLU A 457 18.28 43.30 -9.39
C GLU A 457 18.88 41.88 -9.49
N ASN A 458 19.16 41.23 -8.35
CA ASN A 458 19.74 39.88 -8.33
C ASN A 458 18.76 38.84 -8.86
N TYR A 459 17.47 38.98 -8.55
CA TYR A 459 16.43 38.09 -9.05
C TYR A 459 16.28 38.19 -10.58
N GLU A 460 16.21 39.41 -11.13
CA GLU A 460 16.15 39.62 -12.58
C GLU A 460 17.41 39.13 -13.31
N LEU A 461 18.58 39.29 -12.68
CA LEU A 461 19.84 38.76 -13.22
C LEU A 461 19.81 37.22 -13.27
N LEU A 462 19.36 36.54 -12.21
CA LEU A 462 19.20 35.09 -12.20
C LEU A 462 18.21 34.60 -13.26
N ALA A 463 17.06 35.27 -13.41
CA ALA A 463 16.10 34.98 -14.47
C ALA A 463 16.72 35.15 -15.87
N THR A 464 17.61 36.12 -16.02
CA THR A 464 18.35 36.36 -17.26
C THR A 464 19.39 35.27 -17.53
N ILE A 465 20.16 34.86 -16.53
CA ILE A 465 21.10 33.74 -16.63
C ILE A 465 20.37 32.46 -17.03
N GLY A 466 19.20 32.20 -16.44
CA GLY A 466 18.34 31.07 -16.82
C GLY A 466 17.95 31.10 -18.30
N ARG A 467 17.53 32.25 -18.82
CA ARG A 467 17.22 32.41 -20.26
C ARG A 467 18.42 32.15 -21.16
N VAL A 468 19.63 32.57 -20.76
CA VAL A 468 20.86 32.29 -21.52
C VAL A 468 21.16 30.79 -21.52
N ALA A 469 21.00 30.11 -20.39
CA ALA A 469 21.15 28.66 -20.30
C ALA A 469 20.16 27.93 -21.24
N ASP A 470 18.89 28.36 -21.27
CA ASP A 470 17.86 27.82 -22.16
C ASP A 470 18.23 28.01 -23.65
N GLU A 471 18.72 29.20 -24.02
CA GLU A 471 19.16 29.48 -25.40
C GLU A 471 20.36 28.61 -25.83
N LEU A 472 21.29 28.38 -24.91
CA LEU A 472 22.45 27.50 -25.12
C LEU A 472 22.10 26.00 -25.00
N ARG A 473 20.85 25.68 -24.62
CA ARG A 473 20.36 24.32 -24.38
C ARG A 473 21.18 23.55 -23.33
N ILE A 474 21.60 24.24 -22.29
CA ILE A 474 22.26 23.66 -21.11
C ILE A 474 21.37 23.86 -19.89
N ASN A 475 21.42 22.92 -18.95
CA ASN A 475 20.71 23.08 -17.69
C ASN A 475 21.59 23.86 -16.71
N ALA A 476 21.05 24.91 -16.10
CA ALA A 476 21.70 25.68 -15.05
C ALA A 476 20.92 25.54 -13.74
N PHE A 477 21.63 25.35 -12.63
CA PHE A 477 21.04 25.17 -11.32
C PHE A 477 21.75 26.06 -10.30
N MET A 478 20.98 26.74 -9.46
CA MET A 478 21.52 27.37 -8.26
C MET A 478 21.87 26.29 -7.24
N ILE A 479 23.06 26.38 -6.66
CA ILE A 479 23.56 25.41 -5.66
C ILE A 479 24.13 26.14 -4.46
N GLY A 480 24.71 25.41 -3.51
CA GLY A 480 25.46 26.02 -2.41
C GLY A 480 24.60 26.57 -1.27
N GLY A 481 25.18 27.49 -0.51
CA GLY A 481 24.60 28.03 0.72
C GLY A 481 23.32 28.82 0.50
N ILE A 482 23.22 29.52 -0.63
CA ILE A 482 22.09 30.37 -0.99
C ILE A 482 20.77 29.59 -1.08
N VAL A 483 20.79 28.37 -1.62
CA VAL A 483 19.59 27.51 -1.70
C VAL A 483 19.10 27.13 -0.31
N ARG A 484 20.02 26.74 0.58
CA ARG A 484 19.70 26.44 1.99
C ARG A 484 19.12 27.68 2.67
N ASP A 485 19.73 28.83 2.47
CA ASP A 485 19.38 30.05 3.19
C ASP A 485 18.04 30.63 2.73
N ILE A 486 17.70 30.54 1.43
CA ILE A 486 16.36 30.83 0.88
C ILE A 486 15.30 29.97 1.58
N LEU A 487 15.55 28.67 1.73
CA LEU A 487 14.63 27.74 2.39
C LEU A 487 14.48 28.00 3.90
N LEU A 488 15.52 28.57 4.53
CA LEU A 488 15.55 28.92 5.95
C LEU A 488 15.13 30.37 6.24
N ALA A 489 14.73 31.14 5.21
CA ALA A 489 14.42 32.57 5.31
C ALA A 489 15.58 33.40 5.88
N ARG A 490 16.79 33.19 5.33
CA ARG A 490 18.02 33.90 5.70
C ARG A 490 18.59 34.61 4.47
N GLU A 491 18.95 35.88 4.63
CA GLU A 491 19.58 36.66 3.57
C GLU A 491 20.94 36.06 3.19
N ASN A 492 21.14 35.86 1.89
CA ASN A 492 22.38 35.38 1.30
C ASN A 492 22.50 35.86 -0.16
N ASP A 493 23.55 36.61 -0.47
CA ASP A 493 23.84 37.15 -1.81
C ASP A 493 24.95 36.38 -2.55
N ASP A 494 25.44 35.27 -1.98
CA ASP A 494 26.49 34.42 -2.55
C ASP A 494 25.88 33.43 -3.56
N ILE A 495 25.87 33.83 -4.83
CA ILE A 495 25.21 33.08 -5.89
C ILE A 495 26.20 32.07 -6.51
N ASP A 496 25.98 30.80 -6.20
CA ASP A 496 26.63 29.67 -6.85
C ASP A 496 25.73 29.04 -7.92
N ILE A 497 26.26 28.86 -9.13
CA ILE A 497 25.58 28.22 -10.25
C ILE A 497 26.40 27.02 -10.73
N VAL A 498 25.74 25.88 -10.89
CA VAL A 498 26.28 24.74 -11.62
C VAL A 498 25.58 24.62 -12.96
N VAL A 499 26.34 24.33 -14.01
CA VAL A 499 25.78 24.03 -15.33
C VAL A 499 26.11 22.61 -15.76
N GLU A 500 25.15 21.96 -16.42
CA GLU A 500 25.39 20.70 -17.13
C GLU A 500 26.01 20.98 -18.50
N GLY A 501 27.31 21.31 -18.48
CA GLY A 501 28.09 21.74 -19.63
C GLY A 501 29.46 22.26 -19.22
N ASP A 502 30.07 23.10 -20.05
CA ASP A 502 31.31 23.80 -19.70
C ASP A 502 30.98 25.14 -19.01
N GLY A 503 31.21 25.21 -17.70
CA GLY A 503 30.98 26.39 -16.88
C GLY A 503 31.91 27.56 -17.19
N ILE A 504 33.12 27.31 -17.71
CA ILE A 504 34.02 28.38 -18.15
C ILE A 504 33.46 29.02 -19.41
N ASP A 505 33.05 28.22 -20.39
CA ASP A 505 32.43 28.74 -21.61
C ASP A 505 31.12 29.48 -21.30
N PHE A 506 30.31 28.95 -20.38
CA PHE A 506 29.08 29.63 -19.95
C PHE A 506 29.36 30.98 -19.29
N ALA A 507 30.34 31.06 -18.38
CA ALA A 507 30.72 32.31 -17.74
C ALA A 507 31.27 33.34 -18.75
N ASN A 508 32.04 32.90 -19.75
CA ASN A 508 32.51 33.75 -20.83
C ASN A 508 31.36 34.28 -21.70
N GLU A 509 30.35 33.45 -21.98
CA GLU A 509 29.16 33.86 -22.72
C GLU A 509 28.36 34.92 -21.93
N LEU A 510 28.22 34.75 -20.61
CA LEU A 510 27.60 35.76 -19.74
C LEU A 510 28.36 37.09 -19.80
N ALA A 511 29.69 37.07 -19.65
CA ALA A 511 30.50 38.29 -19.74
C ALA A 511 30.47 38.95 -21.12
N THR A 512 30.32 38.17 -22.19
CA THR A 512 30.19 38.71 -23.56
C THR A 512 28.85 39.42 -23.76
N ARG A 513 27.77 38.94 -23.13
CA ARG A 513 26.42 39.48 -23.30
C ARG A 513 26.10 40.64 -22.36
N PHE A 514 26.65 40.63 -21.15
CA PHE A 514 26.29 41.55 -20.08
C PHE A 514 27.47 42.36 -19.53
N ASP A 515 28.59 42.35 -20.25
CA ASP A 515 29.88 42.89 -19.82
C ASP A 515 30.36 42.25 -18.49
N GLY A 516 31.52 42.71 -17.99
CA GLY A 516 32.12 42.21 -16.75
C GLY A 516 33.42 41.44 -16.97
N LYS A 517 33.93 40.81 -15.92
CA LYS A 517 35.21 40.08 -15.93
C LYS A 517 35.00 38.63 -15.51
N VAL A 518 35.69 37.72 -16.18
CA VAL A 518 35.71 36.29 -15.83
C VAL A 518 37.09 35.92 -15.30
N VAL A 519 37.13 35.28 -14.14
CA VAL A 519 38.33 34.65 -13.58
C VAL A 519 38.13 33.15 -13.63
N THR A 520 39.01 32.44 -14.33
CA THR A 520 38.86 30.99 -14.56
C THR A 520 39.84 30.17 -13.73
N HIS A 521 39.41 28.97 -13.33
CA HIS A 521 40.22 27.96 -12.68
C HIS A 521 40.09 26.64 -13.46
N GLU A 522 40.86 26.49 -14.53
CA GLU A 522 40.76 25.36 -15.48
C GLU A 522 40.86 23.98 -14.80
N ASN A 523 41.77 23.83 -13.83
CA ASN A 523 41.95 22.57 -13.09
C ASN A 523 40.70 22.12 -12.34
N PHE A 524 39.84 23.06 -11.95
CA PHE A 524 38.59 22.80 -11.24
C PHE A 524 37.37 22.94 -12.15
N ARG A 525 37.55 23.36 -13.41
CA ARG A 525 36.46 23.69 -14.34
C ARG A 525 35.44 24.63 -13.71
N THR A 526 35.95 25.64 -13.02
CA THR A 526 35.14 26.69 -12.41
C THR A 526 35.56 28.05 -12.95
N ALA A 527 34.62 28.99 -12.93
CA ALA A 527 34.83 30.38 -13.30
C ALA A 527 34.02 31.29 -12.37
N THR A 528 34.60 32.41 -11.96
CA THR A 528 33.87 33.48 -11.28
C THR A 528 33.60 34.59 -12.28
N TRP A 529 32.33 34.91 -12.49
CA TRP A 529 31.92 36.07 -13.29
C TRP A 529 31.60 37.25 -12.36
N GLU A 530 32.33 38.35 -12.54
CA GLU A 530 32.10 39.62 -11.85
C GLU A 530 31.31 40.55 -12.78
N HIS A 531 30.01 40.71 -12.47
CA HIS A 531 29.08 41.56 -13.21
C HIS A 531 29.40 43.05 -12.95
N PRO A 532 29.11 43.98 -13.90
CA PRO A 532 29.38 45.41 -13.71
C PRO A 532 28.73 46.06 -12.48
N SER A 533 27.68 45.48 -11.91
CA SER A 533 27.08 45.92 -10.64
C SER A 533 27.93 45.62 -9.40
N GLY A 534 28.99 44.82 -9.55
CA GLY A 534 29.87 44.37 -8.46
C GLY A 534 29.50 43.01 -7.87
N LEU A 535 28.40 42.40 -8.32
CA LEU A 535 27.99 41.05 -7.93
C LEU A 535 28.94 40.00 -8.54
N LYS A 536 29.30 39.00 -7.75
CA LYS A 536 30.12 37.87 -8.18
C LYS A 536 29.27 36.62 -8.21
N ILE A 537 29.36 35.88 -9.31
CA ILE A 537 28.64 34.63 -9.52
C ILE A 537 29.67 33.56 -9.82
N ASP A 538 29.70 32.53 -8.98
CA ASP A 538 30.56 31.38 -9.17
C ASP A 538 29.85 30.35 -10.06
N VAL A 539 30.48 30.00 -11.18
CA VAL A 539 29.97 29.07 -12.18
C VAL A 539 30.85 27.82 -12.20
N THR A 540 30.23 26.66 -12.03
CA THR A 540 30.93 25.37 -12.01
C THR A 540 30.37 24.42 -13.05
N SER A 541 31.24 23.68 -13.77
CA SER A 541 30.80 22.56 -14.60
C SER A 541 30.37 21.38 -13.73
N SER A 542 29.21 20.78 -14.03
CA SER A 542 28.85 19.49 -13.43
C SER A 542 29.84 18.41 -13.87
N ARG A 543 30.24 17.55 -12.94
CA ARG A 543 31.17 16.44 -13.22
C ARG A 543 30.86 15.23 -12.36
N ILE A 544 31.10 14.05 -12.92
CA ILE A 544 31.06 12.79 -12.18
C ILE A 544 32.49 12.37 -11.91
N GLU A 545 32.87 12.30 -10.64
CA GLU A 545 34.17 11.81 -10.20
C GLU A 545 34.04 10.36 -9.72
N TYR A 546 34.95 9.50 -10.16
CA TYR A 546 35.06 8.12 -9.69
C TYR A 546 36.37 7.99 -8.92
N TYR A 547 36.25 7.53 -7.68
CA TYR A 547 37.38 7.24 -6.82
C TYR A 547 37.53 5.72 -6.77
N ASP A 548 38.63 5.18 -7.28
CA ASP A 548 38.90 3.73 -7.24
C ASP A 548 39.01 3.20 -5.81
N LYS A 549 39.31 4.10 -4.86
CA LYS A 549 39.30 3.90 -3.40
C LYS A 549 38.95 5.24 -2.74
N PRO A 550 38.25 5.25 -1.59
CA PRO A 550 38.12 6.48 -0.81
C PRO A 550 39.51 7.02 -0.45
N ALA A 551 39.66 8.34 -0.56
CA ALA A 551 40.91 9.07 -0.28
C ALA A 551 41.35 8.96 1.18
#